data_AF-A0ABD2QCZ1-F1
#
_entry.id   AF-A0ABD2QCZ1-F1
#
_cell.length_a   1.000
_cell.length_b   1.000
_cell.length_c   1.000
_cell.angle_alpha   90.00
_cell.angle_beta   90.00
_cell.angle_gamma   90.00
#
_symmetry.space_group_name_H-M   'P 1'
#
loop_
_entity.id
_entity.type
_entity.pdbx_description
1 polymer ?
#
loop_
_entity_poly.entity_id
_entity_poly.type
_entity_poly.pdbx_seq_one_letter_code
_entity_poly.pdbx_strand_id
1 'polypeptide(L)'
;LVLLIGGLNAIAPAVSVFFLLAYAFVNFACMILDIASAANFRPLFRYFHWSTSLLGGLACLLMSFMIQAIYSIVAIVVLIGIALILSTRKLDTDWGNVSQALLFHQVRKYLLLLDDRKSHMKYWRPQVLLLVSNPRSSASLVQFINSLKKGGLYVLGHVIVEKADKNPSALDKPDPCEKAKDLWRVYVEHLNVKAFIELTSCRLMDSMPENFWPLKNTLLHLVRMSGLGAMKPNTVCIGFYDSEPQMDTLAKIKRIRQSRGKWTQQDEARANLLDASLEEQNQAMEKLSSRAFSLDPNLLNHALPKEEYLQLIDRILSLDVSAW
;
A
#
# COMPACT_ATOMS: atom_id res chain seq x y z
N LEU A 1 -9.22 -46.52 -21.69
CA LEU A 1 -10.37 -45.78 -22.27
C LEU A 1 -10.09 -45.34 -23.71
N VAL A 2 -9.07 -44.53 -24.00
CA VAL A 2 -8.70 -44.13 -25.38
C VAL A 2 -8.32 -45.31 -26.28
N LEU A 3 -7.61 -46.31 -25.75
CA LEU A 3 -7.28 -47.55 -26.48
C LEU A 3 -8.50 -48.45 -26.80
N LEU A 4 -9.63 -48.25 -26.12
CA LEU A 4 -10.86 -49.05 -26.32
C LEU A 4 -11.74 -48.51 -27.45
N ILE A 5 -11.47 -47.30 -27.95
CA ILE A 5 -12.27 -46.64 -29.00
C ILE A 5 -11.96 -47.22 -30.40
N GLY A 6 -10.88 -47.99 -30.55
CA GLY A 6 -10.62 -48.83 -31.74
C GLY A 6 -10.36 -48.09 -33.06
N GLY A 7 -10.36 -46.75 -33.08
CA GLY A 7 -10.21 -45.95 -34.29
C GLY A 7 -9.26 -44.77 -34.12
N LEU A 8 -8.10 -44.81 -34.78
CA LEU A 8 -7.09 -43.75 -34.74
C LEU A 8 -7.62 -42.40 -35.27
N ASN A 9 -8.50 -42.45 -36.27
CA ASN A 9 -9.15 -41.28 -36.86
C ASN A 9 -10.11 -40.56 -35.89
N ALA A 10 -10.64 -41.24 -34.87
CA ALA A 10 -11.50 -40.61 -33.86
C ALA A 10 -10.67 -39.90 -32.77
N ILE A 11 -9.47 -40.39 -32.49
CA ILE A 11 -8.59 -39.88 -31.42
C ILE A 11 -7.74 -38.70 -31.92
N ALA A 12 -7.31 -38.74 -33.18
CA ALA A 12 -6.41 -37.74 -33.75
C ALA A 12 -6.91 -36.28 -33.62
N PRO A 13 -8.20 -35.95 -33.88
CA PRO A 13 -8.70 -34.59 -33.72
C PRO A 13 -8.68 -34.11 -32.26
N ALA A 14 -8.99 -35.00 -31.30
CA ALA A 14 -9.02 -34.63 -29.88
C ALA A 14 -7.61 -34.27 -29.38
N VAL A 15 -6.61 -35.10 -29.68
CA VAL A 15 -5.21 -34.85 -29.30
C VAL A 15 -4.69 -33.57 -29.96
N SER A 16 -5.03 -33.35 -31.23
CA SER A 16 -4.61 -32.16 -31.98
C SER A 16 -5.16 -30.86 -31.36
N VAL A 17 -6.43 -30.86 -30.95
CA VAL A 17 -7.05 -29.73 -30.25
C VAL A 17 -6.33 -29.42 -28.94
N PHE A 18 -5.99 -30.43 -28.14
CA PHE A 18 -5.25 -30.21 -26.88
C PHE A 18 -3.86 -29.60 -27.11
N PHE A 19 -3.10 -30.08 -28.10
CA PHE A 19 -1.78 -29.51 -28.42
C PHE A 19 -1.89 -28.08 -28.96
N LEU A 20 -2.84 -27.81 -29.86
CA LEU A 20 -3.06 -26.46 -30.36
C LEU A 20 -3.45 -25.49 -29.25
N LEU A 21 -4.27 -25.94 -28.30
CA LEU A 21 -4.65 -25.13 -27.15
C LEU A 21 -3.45 -24.86 -26.23
N ALA A 22 -2.60 -25.85 -25.99
CA ALA A 22 -1.34 -25.66 -25.23
C ALA A 22 -0.40 -24.66 -25.92
N TYR A 23 -0.24 -24.76 -27.25
CA TYR A 23 0.54 -23.80 -28.03
C TYR A 23 -0.07 -22.40 -28.01
N ALA A 24 -1.40 -22.29 -28.03
CA ALA A 24 -2.08 -21.01 -27.88
C ALA A 24 -1.76 -20.38 -26.51
N PHE A 25 -1.80 -21.15 -25.41
CA PHE A 25 -1.47 -20.62 -24.08
C PHE A 25 -0.03 -20.19 -23.94
N VAL A 26 0.93 -20.96 -24.46
CA VAL A 26 2.34 -20.55 -24.42
C VAL A 26 2.52 -19.22 -25.16
N ASN A 27 1.87 -19.05 -26.31
CA ASN A 27 1.90 -17.79 -27.06
C ASN A 27 1.25 -16.64 -26.29
N PHE A 28 0.06 -16.83 -25.71
CA PHE A 28 -0.57 -15.78 -24.92
C PHE A 28 0.22 -15.44 -23.66
N ALA A 29 0.84 -16.41 -23.00
CA ALA A 29 1.69 -16.18 -21.84
C ALA A 29 2.91 -15.33 -22.21
N CYS A 30 3.61 -15.68 -23.30
CA CYS A 30 4.72 -14.87 -23.82
C CYS A 30 4.29 -13.45 -24.16
N MET A 31 3.14 -13.27 -24.82
CA MET A 31 2.58 -11.95 -25.12
C MET A 31 2.30 -11.14 -23.85
N ILE A 32 1.62 -11.74 -22.86
CA ILE A 32 1.26 -11.07 -21.61
C ILE A 32 2.52 -10.66 -20.83
N LEU A 33 3.54 -11.52 -20.78
CA LEU A 33 4.80 -11.22 -20.08
C LEU A 33 5.59 -10.09 -20.74
N ASP A 34 5.60 -10.02 -22.07
CA ASP A 34 6.24 -8.94 -22.83
C ASP A 34 5.51 -7.60 -22.63
N ILE A 35 4.18 -7.60 -22.75
CA ILE A 35 3.34 -6.41 -22.50
C ILE A 35 3.47 -5.93 -21.05
N ALA A 36 3.52 -6.86 -20.10
CA ALA A 36 3.75 -6.55 -18.69
C ALA A 36 5.14 -5.97 -18.41
N SER A 37 6.06 -6.04 -19.39
CA SER A 37 7.48 -5.73 -19.20
C SER A 37 8.04 -6.44 -17.96
N ALA A 38 7.68 -7.71 -17.78
CA ALA A 38 8.10 -8.49 -16.63
C ALA A 38 9.64 -8.57 -16.61
N ALA A 39 10.28 -8.15 -15.52
CA ALA A 39 11.74 -8.00 -15.46
C ALA A 39 12.52 -9.29 -15.79
N ASN A 40 11.89 -10.43 -15.47
CA ASN A 40 12.44 -11.78 -15.61
C ASN A 40 12.26 -12.33 -17.04
N PHE A 41 11.38 -11.72 -17.84
CA PHE A 41 11.09 -12.14 -19.20
C PHE A 41 11.84 -11.22 -20.18
N ARG A 42 13.03 -11.67 -20.61
CA ARG A 42 13.91 -10.94 -21.54
C ARG A 42 14.19 -11.81 -22.76
N PRO A 43 13.27 -11.86 -23.74
CA PRO A 43 13.46 -12.65 -24.93
C PRO A 43 14.69 -12.16 -25.69
N LEU A 44 15.72 -13.00 -25.77
CA LEU A 44 16.97 -12.72 -26.48
C LEU A 44 16.85 -12.98 -27.98
N PHE A 45 15.77 -13.63 -28.41
CA PHE A 45 15.57 -14.03 -29.79
C PHE A 45 15.19 -12.84 -30.67
N ARG A 46 15.96 -12.62 -31.74
CA ARG A 46 15.86 -11.45 -32.62
C ARG A 46 14.48 -11.22 -33.26
N TYR A 47 13.74 -12.29 -33.56
CA TYR A 47 12.43 -12.20 -34.23
C TYR A 47 11.24 -12.34 -33.27
N PHE A 48 11.50 -12.33 -31.97
CA PHE A 48 10.42 -12.30 -30.99
C PHE A 48 9.85 -10.88 -30.87
N HIS A 49 8.52 -10.78 -30.92
CA HIS A 49 7.78 -9.55 -30.63
C HIS A 49 6.39 -9.95 -30.09
N TRP A 50 5.78 -9.16 -29.19
CA TRP A 50 4.44 -9.48 -28.65
C TRP A 50 3.41 -9.76 -29.75
N SER A 51 3.49 -9.07 -30.89
CA SER A 51 2.56 -9.25 -32.01
C SER A 51 2.73 -10.60 -32.72
N THR A 52 3.95 -11.12 -32.86
CA THR A 52 4.17 -12.43 -33.49
C THR A 52 3.64 -13.54 -32.59
N SER A 53 3.78 -13.39 -31.28
CA SER A 53 3.19 -14.32 -30.32
C SER A 53 1.66 -14.25 -30.29
N LEU A 54 1.07 -13.05 -30.34
CA LEU A 54 -0.39 -12.88 -30.48
C LEU A 54 -0.92 -13.56 -31.75
N LEU A 55 -0.24 -13.36 -32.89
CA LEU A 55 -0.61 -13.98 -34.16
C LEU A 55 -0.55 -15.51 -34.06
N GLY A 56 0.52 -16.06 -33.46
CA GLY A 56 0.66 -17.50 -33.25
C GLY A 56 -0.44 -18.08 -32.36
N GLY A 57 -0.79 -17.39 -31.27
CA GLY A 57 -1.87 -17.79 -30.38
C GLY A 57 -3.25 -17.80 -31.07
N LEU A 58 -3.56 -16.73 -31.81
CA LEU A 58 -4.81 -16.64 -32.58
C LEU A 58 -4.87 -17.67 -33.71
N ALA A 59 -3.77 -17.91 -34.41
CA ALA A 59 -3.71 -18.94 -35.45
C ALA A 59 -3.95 -20.34 -34.87
N CYS A 60 -3.38 -20.64 -33.70
CA CYS A 60 -3.63 -21.91 -33.02
C CYS A 60 -5.10 -22.08 -32.61
N LEU A 61 -5.73 -21.02 -32.07
CA LEU A 61 -7.16 -21.06 -31.75
C LEU A 61 -8.01 -21.25 -33.00
N LEU A 62 -7.74 -20.51 -34.07
CA LEU A 62 -8.48 -20.61 -35.33
C LEU A 62 -8.36 -22.02 -35.93
N MET A 63 -7.15 -22.56 -35.99
CA MET A 63 -6.94 -23.94 -36.46
C MET A 63 -7.64 -24.96 -35.57
N SER A 64 -7.68 -24.76 -34.26
CA SER A 64 -8.41 -25.65 -33.35
C SER A 64 -9.90 -25.68 -33.67
N PHE A 65 -10.51 -24.51 -33.92
CA PHE A 65 -11.91 -24.43 -34.35
C PHE A 65 -12.15 -25.08 -35.72
N MET A 66 -11.22 -24.94 -36.66
CA MET A 66 -11.33 -25.56 -37.99
C MET A 66 -11.23 -27.09 -37.96
N ILE A 67 -10.40 -27.66 -37.07
CA ILE A 67 -10.27 -29.12 -36.94
C ILE A 67 -11.56 -29.71 -36.35
N GLN A 68 -11.94 -29.28 -35.15
CA GLN A 68 -13.18 -29.71 -34.51
C GLN A 68 -13.68 -28.64 -33.52
N ALA A 69 -14.77 -27.98 -33.90
CA ALA A 69 -15.35 -26.89 -33.11
C ALA A 69 -15.90 -27.37 -31.74
N ILE A 70 -16.57 -28.52 -31.69
CA ILE A 70 -17.20 -29.01 -30.45
C ILE A 70 -16.14 -29.30 -29.39
N TYR A 71 -15.08 -30.04 -29.74
CA TYR A 71 -13.98 -30.35 -28.82
C TYR A 71 -13.24 -29.10 -28.37
N SER A 72 -13.03 -28.14 -29.27
CA SER A 72 -12.40 -26.87 -28.95
C SER A 72 -13.21 -26.05 -27.93
N ILE A 73 -14.53 -25.93 -28.12
CA ILE A 73 -15.41 -25.22 -27.17
C ILE A 73 -15.37 -25.90 -25.81
N VAL A 74 -15.53 -27.23 -25.76
CA VAL A 74 -15.51 -27.98 -24.49
C VAL A 74 -14.17 -27.80 -23.78
N ALA A 75 -13.04 -27.93 -24.49
CA ALA A 75 -11.71 -27.75 -23.91
C ALA A 75 -11.49 -26.33 -23.38
N ILE A 76 -11.91 -25.30 -24.12
CA ILE A 76 -11.83 -23.90 -23.69
C ILE A 76 -12.68 -23.66 -22.44
N VAL A 77 -13.92 -24.17 -22.40
CA VAL A 77 -14.81 -24.03 -21.23
C VAL A 77 -14.21 -24.71 -20.00
N VAL A 78 -13.72 -25.94 -20.15
CA VAL A 78 -13.05 -26.67 -19.06
C VAL A 78 -11.85 -25.89 -18.55
N LEU A 79 -11.05 -25.32 -19.44
CA LEU A 79 -9.86 -24.59 -19.06
C LEU A 79 -10.18 -23.24 -18.39
N ILE A 80 -11.18 -22.51 -18.88
CA ILE A 80 -11.69 -21.32 -18.18
C ILE A 80 -12.19 -21.71 -16.79
N GLY A 81 -12.92 -22.82 -16.67
CA GLY A 81 -13.37 -23.36 -15.39
C GLY A 81 -12.20 -23.63 -14.42
N ILE A 82 -11.16 -24.31 -14.89
CA ILE A 82 -9.94 -24.57 -14.10
C ILE A 82 -9.26 -23.24 -13.70
N ALA A 83 -9.14 -22.29 -14.64
CA ALA A 83 -8.54 -20.98 -14.37
C ALA A 83 -9.34 -20.18 -13.33
N LEU A 84 -10.67 -20.21 -13.38
CA LEU A 84 -11.53 -19.55 -12.38
C LEU A 84 -11.45 -20.24 -11.01
N ILE A 85 -11.39 -21.57 -10.97
CA ILE A 85 -11.18 -22.32 -9.74
C ILE A 85 -9.83 -21.96 -9.13
N LEU A 86 -8.76 -21.92 -9.93
CA LEU A 86 -7.44 -21.48 -9.47
C LEU A 86 -7.43 -20.03 -9.02
N SER A 87 -8.14 -19.14 -9.72
CA SER A 87 -8.22 -17.73 -9.34
C SER A 87 -8.99 -17.49 -8.04
N THR A 88 -9.96 -18.35 -7.71
CA THR A 88 -10.77 -18.22 -6.49
C THR A 88 -10.09 -18.89 -5.29
N ARG A 89 -9.33 -19.95 -5.53
CA ARG A 89 -8.42 -20.54 -4.55
C ARG A 89 -7.22 -19.61 -4.42
N LYS A 90 -7.29 -18.66 -3.48
CA LYS A 90 -6.15 -17.83 -3.06
C LYS A 90 -5.05 -18.71 -2.47
N LEU A 91 -4.35 -19.46 -3.31
CA LEU A 91 -3.16 -20.21 -2.94
C LEU A 91 -2.10 -19.15 -2.66
N ASP A 92 -1.53 -19.19 -1.46
CA ASP A 92 -0.37 -18.37 -1.12
C ASP A 92 0.80 -18.89 -1.97
N THR A 93 1.00 -18.29 -3.14
CA THR A 93 2.03 -18.70 -4.09
C THR A 93 3.24 -17.77 -4.00
N ASP A 94 4.41 -18.34 -3.75
CA ASP A 94 5.70 -17.62 -3.70
C ASP A 94 6.19 -17.13 -5.09
N TRP A 95 5.57 -17.60 -6.17
CA TRP A 95 6.02 -17.39 -7.55
C TRP A 95 5.58 -16.04 -8.17
N GLY A 96 4.96 -15.17 -7.37
CA GLY A 96 4.58 -13.82 -7.79
C GLY A 96 3.28 -13.74 -8.61
N ASN A 97 2.78 -12.51 -8.82
CA ASN A 97 1.51 -12.24 -9.49
C ASN A 97 1.70 -11.35 -10.73
N VAL A 98 1.42 -11.90 -11.92
CA VAL A 98 1.53 -11.17 -13.20
C VAL A 98 0.61 -9.95 -13.24
N SER A 99 -0.57 -10.00 -12.60
CA SER A 99 -1.48 -8.86 -12.53
C SER A 99 -0.88 -7.68 -11.76
N GLN A 100 -0.07 -7.95 -10.72
CA GLN A 100 0.64 -6.91 -9.98
C GLN A 100 1.76 -6.27 -10.81
N ALA A 101 2.47 -7.07 -11.61
CA ALA A 101 3.49 -6.57 -12.53
C ALA A 101 2.87 -5.62 -13.60
N LEU A 102 1.75 -6.04 -14.21
CA LEU A 102 0.98 -5.20 -15.14
C LEU A 102 0.51 -3.90 -14.49
N LEU A 103 -0.05 -3.99 -13.28
CA LEU A 103 -0.50 -2.82 -12.53
C LEU A 103 0.65 -1.87 -12.25
N PHE A 104 1.80 -2.38 -11.81
CA PHE A 104 2.98 -1.57 -11.53
C PHE A 104 3.46 -0.82 -12.79
N HIS A 105 3.57 -1.52 -13.93
CA HIS A 105 3.96 -0.89 -15.19
C HIS A 105 3.00 0.23 -15.58
N GLN A 106 1.69 -0.03 -15.48
CA GLN A 106 0.65 0.92 -15.82
C GLN A 106 0.66 2.15 -14.90
N VAL A 107 0.77 1.94 -13.58
CA VAL A 107 0.83 3.02 -12.58
C VAL A 107 2.08 3.87 -12.80
N ARG A 108 3.25 3.26 -12.99
CA ARG A 108 4.49 3.99 -13.29
C ARG A 108 4.34 4.85 -14.54
N LYS A 109 3.80 4.30 -15.63
CA LYS A 109 3.58 5.03 -16.89
C LYS A 109 2.65 6.23 -16.68
N TYR A 110 1.56 6.05 -15.93
CA TYR A 110 0.63 7.15 -15.63
C TYR A 110 1.24 8.20 -14.70
N LEU A 111 2.05 7.82 -13.72
CA LEU A 111 2.77 8.76 -12.87
C LEU A 111 3.76 9.62 -13.65
N LEU A 112 4.45 9.04 -14.64
CA LEU A 112 5.35 9.79 -15.53
C LEU A 112 4.60 10.70 -16.51
N LEU A 113 3.37 10.34 -16.89
CA LEU A 113 2.52 11.17 -17.74
C LEU A 113 1.92 12.36 -16.97
N LEU A 114 1.78 12.23 -15.65
CA LEU A 114 1.24 13.26 -14.79
C LEU A 114 2.28 14.39 -14.63
N ASP A 115 2.02 15.53 -15.28
CA ASP A 115 2.90 16.70 -15.26
C ASP A 115 2.38 17.75 -14.28
N ASP A 116 3.14 17.99 -13.20
CA ASP A 116 2.81 18.97 -12.14
C ASP A 116 2.69 20.40 -12.70
N ARG A 117 3.45 20.73 -13.76
CA ARG A 117 3.45 22.06 -14.40
C ARG A 117 2.14 22.39 -15.12
N LYS A 118 1.33 21.37 -15.43
CA LYS A 118 0.04 21.53 -16.10
C LYS A 118 -1.13 21.60 -15.10
N SER A 119 -0.83 21.63 -13.80
CA SER A 119 -1.86 21.81 -12.77
C SER A 119 -2.54 23.18 -12.95
N HIS A 120 -3.88 23.20 -12.84
CA HIS A 120 -4.67 24.42 -13.01
C HIS A 120 -5.61 24.58 -11.82
N MET A 121 -5.75 25.81 -11.30
CA MET A 121 -6.54 26.12 -10.10
C MET A 121 -7.96 25.57 -10.15
N LYS A 122 -8.61 25.62 -11.32
CA LYS A 122 -9.97 25.06 -11.55
C LYS A 122 -10.11 23.57 -11.19
N TYR A 123 -9.03 22.80 -11.30
CA TYR A 123 -9.02 21.36 -11.05
C TYR A 123 -8.22 20.99 -9.81
N TRP A 124 -7.97 21.97 -8.92
CA TRP A 124 -7.32 21.70 -7.65
C TRP A 124 -8.09 20.64 -6.86
N ARG A 125 -7.35 19.72 -6.25
CA ARG A 125 -7.88 18.68 -5.36
C ARG A 125 -7.05 18.65 -4.08
N PRO A 126 -7.67 18.42 -2.92
CA PRO A 126 -6.94 18.24 -1.68
C PRO A 126 -6.12 16.94 -1.73
N GLN A 127 -4.80 17.06 -1.65
CA GLN A 127 -3.86 15.95 -1.50
C GLN A 127 -3.28 16.03 -0.10
N VAL A 128 -3.88 15.29 0.83
CA VAL A 128 -3.68 15.52 2.26
C VAL A 128 -2.62 14.58 2.81
N LEU A 129 -1.63 15.13 3.51
CA LEU A 129 -0.78 14.41 4.43
C LEU A 129 -1.28 14.67 5.86
N LEU A 130 -1.84 13.66 6.51
CA LEU A 130 -2.25 13.77 7.91
C LEU A 130 -1.16 13.22 8.80
N LEU A 131 -0.62 14.08 9.66
CA LEU A 131 0.34 13.70 10.71
C LEU A 131 -0.43 13.17 11.91
N VAL A 132 -0.29 11.87 12.19
CA VAL A 132 -0.98 11.19 13.28
C VAL A 132 0.00 10.95 14.43
N SER A 133 -0.32 11.49 15.61
CA SER A 133 0.47 11.27 16.83
C SER A 133 0.12 9.93 17.47
N ASN A 134 -1.16 9.73 17.81
CA ASN A 134 -1.67 8.47 18.38
C ASN A 134 -2.82 7.94 17.50
N PRO A 135 -2.70 6.73 16.94
CA PRO A 135 -3.74 6.15 16.07
C PRO A 135 -5.07 5.87 16.79
N ARG A 136 -5.06 5.58 18.09
CA ARG A 136 -6.31 5.32 18.84
C ARG A 136 -7.16 6.58 18.99
N SER A 137 -6.52 7.69 19.39
CA SER A 137 -7.23 8.96 19.61
C SER A 137 -7.54 9.70 18.31
N SER A 138 -6.71 9.53 17.27
CA SER A 138 -6.84 10.24 15.99
C SER A 138 -7.78 9.57 14.99
N ALA A 139 -8.43 8.45 15.32
CA ALA A 139 -9.26 7.69 14.38
C ALA A 139 -10.44 8.50 13.80
N SER A 140 -11.08 9.34 14.62
CA SER A 140 -12.11 10.29 14.14
C SER A 140 -11.55 11.29 13.13
N LEU A 141 -10.36 11.83 13.37
CA LEU A 141 -9.70 12.78 12.47
C LEU A 141 -9.35 12.11 11.14
N VAL A 142 -8.88 10.85 11.17
CA VAL A 142 -8.62 10.07 9.97
C VAL A 142 -9.88 9.89 9.12
N GLN A 143 -11.02 9.58 9.74
CA GLN A 143 -12.31 9.47 9.03
C GLN A 143 -12.81 10.82 8.49
N PHE A 144 -12.61 11.89 9.24
CA PHE A 144 -12.96 13.24 8.82
C PHE A 144 -12.18 13.66 7.56
N ILE A 145 -10.86 13.50 7.56
CA ILE A 145 -10.02 13.83 6.39
C ILE A 145 -10.33 12.91 5.20
N ASN A 146 -10.63 11.62 5.44
CA ASN A 146 -11.07 10.72 4.37
C ASN A 146 -12.39 11.19 3.72
N SER A 147 -13.27 11.83 4.47
CA SER A 147 -14.50 12.43 3.94
C SER A 147 -14.21 13.73 3.19
N LEU A 148 -13.29 14.55 3.72
CA LEU A 148 -12.87 15.83 3.13
C LEU A 148 -12.21 15.64 1.74
N LYS A 149 -11.32 14.66 1.59
CA LYS A 149 -10.51 14.52 0.38
C LYS A 149 -11.30 14.21 -0.90
N LYS A 150 -12.51 13.65 -0.77
CA LYS A 150 -13.46 13.28 -1.86
C LYS A 150 -12.79 12.61 -3.09
N GLY A 151 -11.75 11.80 -2.87
CA GLY A 151 -11.02 11.08 -3.93
C GLY A 151 -9.62 11.60 -4.26
N GLY A 152 -9.14 12.66 -3.61
CA GLY A 152 -7.74 13.08 -3.66
C GLY A 152 -6.78 12.10 -2.97
N LEU A 153 -5.48 12.34 -3.17
CA LEU A 153 -4.40 11.62 -2.51
C LEU A 153 -4.54 11.80 -0.99
N TYR A 154 -4.32 10.71 -0.25
CA TYR A 154 -4.33 10.75 1.20
C TYR A 154 -3.22 9.88 1.74
N VAL A 155 -2.35 10.51 2.52
CA VAL A 155 -1.21 9.87 3.15
C VAL A 155 -1.34 10.05 4.66
N LEU A 156 -1.20 8.96 5.40
CA LEU A 156 -1.07 8.96 6.85
C LEU A 156 0.43 8.93 7.18
N GLY A 157 0.90 10.02 7.78
CA GLY A 157 2.25 10.16 8.27
C GLY A 157 2.31 9.87 9.76
N HIS A 158 3.20 8.98 10.18
CA HIS A 158 3.46 8.76 11.60
C HIS A 158 4.95 8.60 11.87
N VAL A 159 5.41 9.19 12.97
CA VAL A 159 6.81 9.14 13.39
C VAL A 159 6.93 8.24 14.60
N ILE A 160 7.73 7.19 14.47
CA ILE A 160 8.05 6.27 15.56
C ILE A 160 9.26 6.84 16.28
N VAL A 161 9.11 7.16 17.55
CA VAL A 161 10.21 7.70 18.37
C VAL A 161 10.90 6.53 19.08
N GLU A 162 12.19 6.35 18.78
CA GLU A 162 13.05 5.36 19.41
C GLU A 162 14.14 6.05 20.22
N LYS A 163 14.54 5.46 21.35
CA LYS A 163 15.74 5.89 22.07
C LYS A 163 16.94 5.12 21.52
N ALA A 164 18.04 5.82 21.28
CA ALA A 164 19.29 5.19 20.86
C ALA A 164 19.82 4.27 21.97
N ASP A 165 19.82 2.95 21.71
CA ASP A 165 20.49 1.99 22.58
C ASP A 165 22.00 2.22 22.52
N LYS A 166 22.69 2.21 23.68
CA LYS A 166 24.15 2.36 23.77
C LYS A 166 24.94 1.18 23.17
N ASN A 167 24.27 0.08 22.82
CA ASN A 167 24.90 -1.12 22.29
C ASN A 167 24.97 -1.08 20.75
N PRO A 168 26.17 -1.15 20.14
CA PRO A 168 26.35 -1.09 18.69
C PRO A 168 25.77 -2.30 17.94
N SER A 169 25.44 -3.40 18.63
CA SER A 169 24.72 -4.55 18.07
C SER A 169 23.22 -4.32 17.85
N ALA A 170 22.67 -3.18 18.26
CA ALA A 170 21.29 -2.80 18.00
C ALA A 170 21.02 -2.35 16.55
N LEU A 171 22.07 -2.21 15.72
CA LEU A 171 21.94 -1.89 14.30
C LEU A 171 21.41 -3.08 13.46
N ASP A 172 21.54 -4.31 13.96
CA ASP A 172 20.99 -5.53 13.35
C ASP A 172 19.53 -5.82 13.77
N LYS A 173 18.89 -4.94 14.55
CA LYS A 173 17.46 -5.08 14.85
C LYS A 173 16.65 -4.78 13.57
N PRO A 174 15.62 -5.58 13.25
CA PRO A 174 14.76 -5.31 12.09
C PRO A 174 14.13 -3.93 12.22
N ASP A 175 14.01 -3.23 11.08
CA ASP A 175 13.51 -1.87 11.03
C ASP A 175 12.14 -1.76 11.73
N PRO A 176 11.98 -0.89 12.74
CA PRO A 176 10.73 -0.74 13.50
C PRO A 176 9.56 -0.32 12.59
N CYS A 177 9.89 0.42 11.53
CA CYS A 177 8.96 0.88 10.53
C CYS A 177 8.32 -0.28 9.75
N GLU A 178 9.01 -1.41 9.55
CA GLU A 178 8.43 -2.56 8.85
C GLU A 178 7.34 -3.22 9.68
N LYS A 179 7.63 -3.49 10.96
CA LYS A 179 6.64 -4.03 11.90
C LYS A 179 5.43 -3.10 12.04
N ALA A 180 5.69 -1.81 12.17
CA ALA A 180 4.62 -0.83 12.27
C ALA A 180 3.81 -0.72 10.95
N LYS A 181 4.43 -0.82 9.77
CA LYS A 181 3.71 -0.76 8.48
C LYS A 181 2.58 -1.78 8.41
N ASP A 182 2.81 -3.01 8.86
CA ASP A 182 1.77 -4.04 8.86
C ASP A 182 0.60 -3.70 9.79
N LEU A 183 0.89 -3.16 10.97
CA LEU A 183 -0.14 -2.68 11.90
C LEU A 183 -0.96 -1.54 11.31
N TRP A 184 -0.29 -0.57 10.69
CA TRP A 184 -0.95 0.56 10.03
C TRP A 184 -1.79 0.11 8.83
N ARG A 185 -1.40 -0.95 8.12
CA ARG A 185 -2.24 -1.55 7.07
C ARG A 185 -3.54 -2.11 7.66
N VAL A 186 -3.45 -2.87 8.75
CA VAL A 186 -4.63 -3.38 9.47
C VAL A 186 -5.50 -2.23 9.98
N TYR A 187 -4.88 -1.14 10.48
CA TYR A 187 -5.59 0.07 10.93
C TYR A 187 -6.37 0.75 9.81
N VAL A 188 -5.75 0.97 8.65
CA VAL A 188 -6.40 1.61 7.49
C VAL A 188 -7.53 0.75 6.94
N GLU A 189 -7.33 -0.57 6.86
CA GLU A 189 -8.37 -1.53 6.50
C GLU A 189 -9.53 -1.51 7.51
N HIS A 190 -9.21 -1.53 8.81
CA HIS A 190 -10.19 -1.48 9.88
C HIS A 190 -10.99 -0.18 9.82
N LEU A 191 -10.38 0.96 9.50
CA LEU A 191 -11.12 2.22 9.30
C LEU A 191 -11.82 2.30 7.94
N ASN A 192 -11.61 1.35 7.03
CA ASN A 192 -12.14 1.37 5.66
C ASN A 192 -11.82 2.69 4.93
N VAL A 193 -10.57 3.13 5.06
CA VAL A 193 -10.06 4.39 4.50
C VAL A 193 -9.15 4.10 3.32
N LYS A 194 -9.22 4.92 2.27
CA LYS A 194 -8.31 4.81 1.11
C LYS A 194 -7.14 5.77 1.30
N ALA A 195 -6.14 5.34 2.04
CA ALA A 195 -4.93 6.11 2.33
C ALA A 195 -3.65 5.27 2.12
N PHE A 196 -2.57 5.95 1.75
CA PHE A 196 -1.22 5.43 1.81
C PHE A 196 -0.63 5.68 3.20
N ILE A 197 0.33 4.87 3.60
CA ILE A 197 0.96 4.94 4.92
C ILE A 197 2.43 5.27 4.71
N GLU A 198 2.89 6.36 5.31
CA GLU A 198 4.29 6.77 5.35
C GLU A 198 4.76 6.80 6.81
N LEU A 199 5.68 5.90 7.14
CA LEU A 199 6.25 5.80 8.48
C LEU A 199 7.72 6.20 8.46
N THR A 200 8.14 6.95 9.46
CA THR A 200 9.55 7.31 9.63
C THR A 200 9.95 7.11 11.09
N SER A 201 11.16 6.63 11.34
CA SER A 201 11.72 6.50 12.68
C SER A 201 12.54 7.75 13.04
N CYS A 202 12.32 8.28 14.23
CA CYS A 202 13.14 9.32 14.84
C CYS A 202 13.93 8.70 15.99
N ARG A 203 15.27 8.73 15.92
CA ARG A 203 16.13 8.26 17.01
C ARG A 203 16.49 9.44 17.91
N LEU A 204 16.08 9.36 19.17
CA LEU A 204 16.51 10.26 20.23
C LEU A 204 17.86 9.80 20.77
N MET A 205 18.86 10.68 20.72
CA MET A 205 20.17 10.44 21.36
C MET A 205 20.25 11.26 22.65
N ASP A 206 20.76 10.64 23.72
CA ASP A 206 20.88 11.29 25.03
C ASP A 206 21.86 12.49 25.03
N SER A 207 22.75 12.57 24.04
CA SER A 207 23.76 13.64 23.89
C SER A 207 23.41 14.63 22.78
N MET A 208 22.14 15.02 22.64
CA MET A 208 21.71 16.01 21.65
C MET A 208 21.84 17.44 22.18
N PRO A 209 22.24 18.42 21.33
CA PRO A 209 22.20 19.83 21.67
C PRO A 209 20.77 20.29 22.01
N GLU A 210 20.59 21.20 22.98
CA GLU A 210 19.26 21.71 23.38
C GLU A 210 18.50 22.42 22.26
N ASN A 211 19.22 22.99 21.28
CA ASN A 211 18.64 23.64 20.10
C ASN A 211 18.29 22.66 18.97
N PHE A 212 18.56 21.37 19.14
CA PHE A 212 18.26 20.34 18.16
C PHE A 212 16.91 19.68 18.47
N TRP A 213 15.93 19.90 17.60
CA TRP A 213 14.61 19.29 17.73
C TRP A 213 14.44 18.13 16.73
N PRO A 214 14.82 16.89 17.12
CA PRO A 214 14.90 15.75 16.19
C PRO A 214 13.54 15.41 15.58
N LEU A 215 12.47 15.45 16.37
CA LEU A 215 11.12 15.11 15.92
C LEU A 215 10.61 16.04 14.80
N LYS A 216 10.94 17.33 14.87
CA LYS A 216 10.54 18.38 13.90
C LYS A 216 11.26 18.18 12.60
N ASN A 217 12.57 17.91 12.66
CA ASN A 217 13.34 17.60 11.46
C ASN A 217 12.77 16.33 10.81
N THR A 218 12.47 15.30 11.58
CA THR A 218 11.84 14.07 11.04
C THR A 218 10.47 14.34 10.43
N LEU A 219 9.59 15.11 11.08
CA LEU A 219 8.30 15.50 10.52
C LEU A 219 8.45 16.31 9.23
N LEU A 220 9.43 17.22 9.18
CA LEU A 220 9.74 18.02 8.00
C LEU A 220 10.29 17.16 6.85
N HIS A 221 11.11 16.16 7.16
CA HIS A 221 11.53 15.16 6.19
C HIS A 221 10.33 14.37 5.65
N LEU A 222 9.41 13.97 6.53
CA LEU A 222 8.19 13.27 6.12
C LEU A 222 7.33 14.14 5.18
N VAL A 223 7.14 15.42 5.49
CA VAL A 223 6.41 16.36 4.62
C VAL A 223 7.08 16.52 3.25
N ARG A 224 8.41 16.58 3.20
CA ARG A 224 9.16 16.79 1.95
C ARG A 224 9.32 15.54 1.09
N MET A 225 9.42 14.38 1.71
CA MET A 225 9.69 13.12 1.04
C MET A 225 8.43 12.33 0.72
N SER A 226 7.26 12.73 1.24
CA SER A 226 6.00 12.05 0.98
C SER A 226 5.54 12.26 -0.47
N GLY A 227 5.18 11.15 -1.12
CA GLY A 227 4.68 11.14 -2.49
C GLY A 227 5.70 10.69 -3.53
N LEU A 228 5.27 10.66 -4.80
CA LEU A 228 6.10 10.23 -5.92
C LEU A 228 5.77 11.03 -7.18
N GLY A 229 6.76 11.79 -7.68
CA GLY A 229 6.58 12.66 -8.85
C GLY A 229 5.51 13.73 -8.64
N ALA A 230 4.54 13.81 -9.55
CA ALA A 230 3.43 14.75 -9.45
C ALA A 230 2.32 14.33 -8.46
N MET A 231 2.34 13.09 -7.96
CA MET A 231 1.44 12.64 -6.88
C MET A 231 2.11 12.86 -5.52
N LYS A 232 2.02 14.10 -5.03
CA LYS A 232 2.58 14.53 -3.74
C LYS A 232 1.54 15.30 -2.93
N PRO A 233 1.54 15.18 -1.59
CA PRO A 233 0.66 15.99 -0.76
C PRO A 233 0.85 17.49 -1.02
N ASN A 234 -0.27 18.23 -1.04
CA ASN A 234 -0.29 19.69 -1.16
C ASN A 234 -0.91 20.38 0.08
N THR A 235 -1.42 19.59 1.03
CA THR A 235 -2.01 20.08 2.27
C THR A 235 -1.53 19.20 3.41
N VAL A 236 -0.93 19.80 4.43
CA VAL A 236 -0.55 19.11 5.66
C VAL A 236 -1.64 19.35 6.71
N CYS A 237 -2.17 18.28 7.28
CA CYS A 237 -3.12 18.34 8.37
C CYS A 237 -2.46 17.80 9.65
N ILE A 238 -2.67 18.50 10.76
CA ILE A 238 -2.13 18.15 12.07
C ILE A 238 -3.28 18.26 13.07
N GLY A 239 -3.35 17.34 14.02
CA GLY A 239 -4.27 17.46 15.15
C GLY A 239 -3.87 18.63 16.03
N PHE A 240 -4.84 19.44 16.45
CA PHE A 240 -4.59 20.52 17.41
C PHE A 240 -4.16 19.92 18.76
N TYR A 241 -3.12 20.48 19.36
CA TYR A 241 -2.70 20.09 20.71
C TYR A 241 -3.62 20.76 21.74
N ASP A 242 -4.32 19.95 22.51
CA ASP A 242 -5.13 20.40 23.63
C ASP A 242 -4.66 19.72 24.92
N SER A 243 -4.91 20.37 26.05
CA SER A 243 -4.56 19.86 27.39
C SER A 243 -5.56 18.81 27.90
N GLU A 244 -6.65 18.60 27.18
CA GLU A 244 -7.65 17.58 27.51
C GLU A 244 -7.09 16.15 27.36
N PRO A 245 -7.55 15.21 28.22
CA PRO A 245 -7.14 13.82 28.11
C PRO A 245 -7.59 13.22 26.77
N GLN A 246 -6.70 12.47 26.13
CA GLN A 246 -6.98 11.84 24.85
C GLN A 246 -8.11 10.82 24.98
N MET A 247 -9.19 11.01 24.21
CA MET A 247 -10.28 10.03 24.13
C MET A 247 -9.96 8.93 23.10
N ASP A 248 -10.28 7.68 23.43
CA ASP A 248 -10.19 6.56 22.49
C ASP A 248 -11.35 6.62 21.46
N THR A 249 -11.09 7.30 20.34
CA THR A 249 -12.08 7.43 19.27
C THR A 249 -12.18 6.16 18.42
N LEU A 250 -11.14 5.34 18.38
CA LEU A 250 -11.14 4.06 17.68
C LEU A 250 -12.13 3.08 18.31
N ALA A 251 -12.12 2.95 19.64
CA ALA A 251 -13.09 2.12 20.36
C ALA A 251 -14.54 2.59 20.12
N LYS A 252 -14.77 3.91 20.06
CA LYS A 252 -16.08 4.48 19.71
C LYS A 252 -16.52 4.07 18.31
N ILE A 253 -15.62 4.13 17.32
CA ILE A 253 -15.88 3.70 15.94
C ILE A 253 -16.20 2.20 15.88
N LYS A 254 -15.44 1.36 16.60
CA LYS A 254 -15.67 -0.09 16.71
C LYS A 254 -17.10 -0.38 17.19
N ARG A 255 -17.52 0.25 18.30
CA ARG A 255 -18.88 0.11 18.86
C ARG A 255 -19.97 0.51 17.86
N ILE A 256 -19.79 1.64 17.17
CA ILE A 256 -20.75 2.11 16.15
C ILE A 256 -20.87 1.10 15.01
N ARG A 257 -19.77 0.49 14.55
CA ARG A 257 -19.81 -0.50 13.48
C ARG A 257 -20.45 -1.81 13.90
N GLN A 258 -20.16 -2.29 15.10
CA GLN A 258 -20.81 -3.46 15.68
C GLN A 258 -22.34 -3.28 15.73
N SER A 259 -22.82 -2.09 16.12
CA SER A 259 -24.26 -1.79 16.16
C SER A 259 -24.95 -1.79 14.80
N ARG A 260 -24.21 -1.69 13.68
CA ARG A 260 -24.76 -1.60 12.32
C ARG A 260 -24.97 -2.97 11.64
N GLY A 261 -24.80 -4.08 12.36
CA GLY A 261 -25.20 -5.43 11.93
C GLY A 261 -24.40 -6.04 10.76
N LYS A 262 -23.32 -5.41 10.31
CA LYS A 262 -22.43 -5.92 9.24
C LYS A 262 -21.10 -6.45 9.76
N TRP A 263 -20.99 -6.68 11.06
CA TRP A 263 -19.75 -7.09 11.71
C TRP A 263 -19.53 -8.60 11.55
N THR A 264 -18.43 -8.99 10.91
CA THR A 264 -18.10 -10.41 10.71
C THR A 264 -17.07 -10.91 11.73
N GLN A 265 -16.96 -12.23 11.90
CA GLN A 265 -15.93 -12.84 12.76
C GLN A 265 -14.49 -12.47 12.33
N GLN A 266 -14.28 -12.27 11.02
CA GLN A 266 -12.99 -11.81 10.50
C GLN A 266 -12.68 -10.37 10.93
N ASP A 267 -13.69 -9.49 10.94
CA ASP A 267 -13.55 -8.11 11.43
C ASP A 267 -13.22 -8.08 12.92
N GLU A 268 -13.80 -9.00 13.70
CA GLU A 268 -13.54 -9.12 15.13
C GLU A 268 -12.12 -9.58 15.44
N ALA A 269 -11.64 -10.61 14.75
CA ALA A 269 -10.26 -11.07 14.87
C ALA A 269 -9.25 -9.97 14.52
N ARG A 270 -9.49 -9.24 13.43
CA ARG A 270 -8.65 -8.10 13.01
C ARG A 270 -8.65 -6.98 14.04
N ALA A 271 -9.82 -6.64 14.59
CA ALA A 271 -9.94 -5.61 15.61
C ALA A 271 -9.19 -5.98 16.89
N ASN A 272 -9.24 -7.24 17.32
CA ASN A 272 -8.55 -7.69 18.52
C ASN A 272 -7.03 -7.72 18.34
N LEU A 273 -6.54 -8.13 17.16
CA LEU A 273 -5.11 -8.05 16.82
C LEU A 273 -4.61 -6.59 16.84
N LEU A 274 -5.40 -5.69 16.24
CA LEU A 274 -5.09 -4.26 16.23
C LEU A 274 -5.09 -3.67 17.65
N ASP A 275 -6.09 -3.99 18.46
CA ASP A 275 -6.21 -3.50 19.83
C ASP A 275 -5.00 -3.94 20.67
N ALA A 276 -4.62 -5.22 20.61
CA ALA A 276 -3.47 -5.76 21.34
C ALA A 276 -2.15 -5.08 20.94
N SER A 277 -1.94 -4.88 19.64
CA SER A 277 -0.69 -4.29 19.15
C SER A 277 -0.59 -2.78 19.39
N LEU A 278 -1.70 -2.05 19.26
CA LEU A 278 -1.74 -0.63 19.63
C LEU A 278 -1.58 -0.43 21.14
N GLU A 279 -2.01 -1.38 21.96
CA GLU A 279 -1.81 -1.35 23.40
C GLU A 279 -0.35 -1.57 23.78
N GLU A 280 0.35 -2.49 23.11
CA GLU A 280 1.79 -2.66 23.24
C GLU A 280 2.55 -1.37 22.87
N GLN A 281 2.16 -0.71 21.77
CA GLN A 281 2.75 0.58 21.37
C GLN A 281 2.44 1.70 22.35
N ASN A 282 1.21 1.79 22.86
CA ASN A 282 0.84 2.79 23.86
C ASN A 282 1.61 2.56 25.17
N GLN A 283 1.76 1.32 25.62
CA GLN A 283 2.56 1.00 26.81
C GLN A 283 4.05 1.32 26.59
N ALA A 284 4.58 1.07 25.39
CA ALA A 284 5.94 1.46 25.04
C ALA A 284 6.09 2.99 25.04
N MET A 285 5.13 3.71 24.47
CA MET A 285 5.10 5.18 24.42
C MET A 285 4.91 5.80 25.80
N GLU A 286 4.08 5.22 26.67
CA GLU A 286 3.91 5.65 28.06
C GLU A 286 5.18 5.39 28.88
N LYS A 287 5.87 4.26 28.68
CA LYS A 287 7.18 4.00 29.31
C LYS A 287 8.26 4.97 28.82
N LEU A 288 8.22 5.33 27.54
CA LEU A 288 9.11 6.35 26.96
C LEU A 288 8.75 7.74 27.47
N SER A 289 7.46 8.07 27.58
CA SER A 289 6.96 9.33 28.12
C SER A 289 7.31 9.45 29.59
N SER A 290 7.03 8.46 30.43
CA SER A 290 7.33 8.46 31.86
C SER A 290 8.84 8.51 32.16
N ARG A 291 9.68 7.93 31.28
CA ARG A 291 11.15 8.04 31.37
C ARG A 291 11.71 9.31 30.74
N ALA A 292 11.10 9.85 29.69
CA ALA A 292 11.41 11.19 29.17
C ALA A 292 11.00 12.26 30.20
N PHE A 293 9.91 12.06 30.93
CA PHE A 293 9.49 12.85 32.09
C PHE A 293 10.46 12.73 33.29
N SER A 294 11.28 11.66 33.34
CA SER A 294 12.37 11.53 34.32
C SER A 294 13.70 12.17 33.88
N LEU A 295 13.80 12.58 32.60
CA LEU A 295 14.86 13.43 32.08
C LEU A 295 14.36 14.88 32.14
N ASP A 296 14.73 15.56 33.22
CA ASP A 296 14.42 16.96 33.56
C ASP A 296 12.98 17.46 33.26
N PRO A 297 12.18 17.80 34.28
CA PRO A 297 10.86 18.41 34.09
C PRO A 297 10.90 19.75 33.30
N ASN A 298 12.09 20.33 33.09
CA ASN A 298 12.29 21.52 32.25
C ASN A 298 12.37 21.22 30.75
N LEU A 299 12.72 20.00 30.32
CA LEU A 299 12.75 19.62 28.89
C LEU A 299 11.36 19.31 28.34
N LEU A 300 10.43 18.90 29.22
CA LEU A 300 9.04 18.59 28.89
C LEU A 300 8.08 19.75 29.17
N ASN A 301 8.49 20.74 29.96
CA ASN A 301 7.93 22.10 29.92
C ASN A 301 8.24 22.83 28.59
N HIS A 302 9.14 22.26 27.77
CA HIS A 302 9.27 22.56 26.34
C HIS A 302 8.43 21.61 25.45
N ALA A 303 7.33 21.04 25.95
CA ALA A 303 6.20 20.76 25.07
C ALA A 303 5.81 22.10 24.46
N LEU A 304 6.23 22.35 23.21
CA LEU A 304 6.08 23.61 22.45
C LEU A 304 4.95 24.43 23.08
N PRO A 305 5.24 25.45 23.91
CA PRO A 305 4.20 26.30 24.49
C PRO A 305 3.24 26.72 23.37
N LYS A 306 1.97 26.97 23.69
CA LYS A 306 0.97 27.34 22.67
C LYS A 306 1.50 28.39 21.68
N GLU A 307 2.36 29.29 22.15
CA GLU A 307 3.15 30.25 21.37
C GLU A 307 4.18 29.62 20.43
N GLU A 308 4.98 28.62 20.84
CA GLU A 308 5.89 27.89 19.97
C GLU A 308 5.19 26.93 18.98
N TYR A 309 4.03 26.36 19.33
CA TYR A 309 3.18 25.61 18.38
C TYR A 309 2.58 26.57 17.33
N LEU A 310 2.15 27.75 17.77
CA LEU A 310 1.77 28.84 16.88
C LEU A 310 2.96 29.34 16.07
N GLN A 311 4.19 29.46 16.61
CA GLN A 311 5.40 29.80 15.85
C GLN A 311 5.86 28.68 14.92
N LEU A 312 5.54 27.41 15.20
CA LEU A 312 5.77 26.28 14.31
C LEU A 312 4.80 26.37 13.13
N ILE A 313 3.52 26.63 13.39
CA ILE A 313 2.52 26.92 12.37
C ILE A 313 2.93 28.19 11.60
N ASP A 314 3.32 29.26 12.27
CA ASP A 314 3.76 30.52 11.68
C ASP A 314 5.04 30.33 10.86
N ARG A 315 6.01 29.49 11.26
CA ARG A 315 7.21 29.21 10.45
C ARG A 315 6.97 28.26 9.29
N ILE A 316 5.99 27.36 9.41
CA ILE A 316 5.54 26.51 8.30
C ILE A 316 4.75 27.36 7.28
N LEU A 317 3.98 28.34 7.76
CA LEU A 317 3.18 29.27 6.94
C LEU A 317 4.01 30.47 6.41
N SER A 318 5.01 30.95 7.15
CA SER A 318 5.91 32.07 6.80
C SER A 318 7.03 31.64 5.86
N LEU A 319 7.02 30.40 5.37
CA LEU A 319 7.73 30.02 4.16
C LEU A 319 7.00 30.55 2.91
N ASP A 320 6.51 31.78 3.01
CA ASP A 320 6.01 32.58 1.91
C ASP A 320 7.25 33.13 1.19
N VAL A 321 7.62 32.48 0.09
CA VAL A 321 7.98 32.95 -1.27
C VAL A 321 8.58 34.38 -1.48
N SER A 322 8.93 35.19 -0.48
CA SER A 322 9.46 36.55 -0.67
C SER A 322 10.98 36.62 -0.78
N ALA A 323 11.66 35.51 -1.08
CA ALA A 323 13.10 35.47 -1.34
C ALA A 323 13.40 34.59 -2.56
N TRP A 324 12.82 34.97 -3.70
CA TRP A 324 13.33 34.71 -5.05
C TRP A 324 13.08 35.94 -5.91
#